data_AF-A0AAN6YNB8-F1
#
_entry.id   AF-A0AAN6YNB8-F1
#
_cell.length_a   1.000
_cell.length_b   1.000
_cell.length_c   1.000
_cell.angle_alpha   90.00
_cell.angle_beta   90.00
_cell.angle_gamma   90.00
#
_symmetry.space_group_name_H-M   'P 1'
#
loop_
_entity.id
_entity.type
_entity.pdbx_description
1 polymer ?
#
loop_
_entity_poly.entity_id
_entity_poly.type
_entity_poly.pdbx_seq_one_letter_code
_entity_poly.pdbx_strand_id
1 'polypeptide(L)'
;MGPNQYFSDCWVGGLALQLNNPLGYDEGLAADFISLRLTCSIKEGDKYTFTTTAPSSTVTKATSTATTTANCTQSTYTLKSSNTDCNLVARSLNVSTYLLVANSLDVYCQGFPAAASLNTTLCVPDHCQTYTWNGGDSCERVLVNRARITLSQFLAWNPNFNALCGNAGNFIVGYEVCVSPPGGYNGTLTNTAGGNPSQPTAVPRPTNAVDGSTKLCSLCVTTCTRGGYRLQGSTPKGSLTG
;
A
#
# COMPACT_ATOMS: atom_id res chain seq x y z
N MET A 1 19.67 -8.47 10.69
CA MET A 1 19.18 -7.36 11.52
C MET A 1 19.69 -7.60 12.92
N GLY A 2 20.31 -6.60 13.54
CA GLY A 2 20.88 -6.74 14.89
C GLY A 2 19.79 -6.78 15.97
N PRO A 3 20.06 -7.40 17.14
CA PRO A 3 19.06 -7.61 18.20
C PRO A 3 18.45 -6.31 18.74
N ASN A 4 19.15 -5.18 18.69
CA ASN A 4 18.69 -3.91 19.29
C ASN A 4 17.66 -3.13 18.45
N GLN A 5 17.42 -3.49 17.19
CA GLN A 5 16.46 -2.76 16.35
C GLN A 5 15.01 -3.16 16.57
N TYR A 6 14.80 -4.43 16.95
CA TYR A 6 13.50 -4.99 17.30
C TYR A 6 12.89 -4.35 18.56
N PHE A 7 13.72 -3.69 19.36
CA PHE A 7 13.33 -3.03 20.61
C PHE A 7 13.15 -1.52 20.49
N SER A 8 13.31 -0.97 19.28
CA SER A 8 13.16 0.47 19.08
C SER A 8 11.69 0.90 19.10
N ASP A 9 11.44 2.10 19.62
CA ASP A 9 10.14 2.75 19.61
C ASP A 9 9.53 2.83 18.20
N CYS A 10 10.37 3.02 17.19
CA CYS A 10 9.95 3.05 15.79
C CYS A 10 9.41 1.71 15.29
N TRP A 11 10.03 0.60 15.72
CA TRP A 11 9.62 -0.74 15.31
C TRP A 11 8.37 -1.19 16.07
N VAL A 12 8.41 -1.10 17.41
CA VAL A 12 7.30 -1.54 18.27
C VAL A 12 6.06 -0.67 18.05
N GLY A 13 6.23 0.64 17.88
CA GLY A 13 5.13 1.57 17.58
C GLY A 13 4.51 1.33 16.20
N GLY A 14 5.32 1.00 15.19
CA GLY A 14 4.83 0.66 13.85
C GLY A 14 3.97 -0.60 13.85
N LEU A 15 4.41 -1.65 14.57
CA LEU A 15 3.65 -2.89 14.72
C LEU A 15 2.33 -2.68 15.48
N ALA A 16 2.34 -1.89 16.55
CA ALA A 16 1.11 -1.54 17.28
C ALA A 16 0.11 -0.76 16.42
N LEU A 17 0.59 0.19 15.61
CA LEU A 17 -0.27 0.93 14.66
C LEU A 17 -0.86 0.01 13.59
N GLN A 18 -0.07 -0.93 13.07
CA GLN A 18 -0.52 -1.91 12.10
C GLN A 18 -1.61 -2.82 12.68
N LEU A 19 -1.42 -3.32 13.90
CA LEU A 19 -2.40 -4.20 14.58
C LEU A 19 -3.69 -3.47 14.96
N ASN A 20 -3.66 -2.16 15.21
CA ASN A 20 -4.87 -1.36 15.44
C ASN A 20 -5.59 -0.92 14.15
N ASN A 21 -5.01 -1.18 12.98
CA ASN A 21 -5.63 -0.87 11.70
C ASN A 21 -6.44 -2.08 11.22
N PRO A 22 -7.75 -1.93 10.93
CA PRO A 22 -8.57 -3.00 10.35
C PRO A 22 -7.99 -3.64 9.07
N LEU A 23 -7.21 -2.89 8.29
CA LEU A 23 -6.54 -3.38 7.07
C LEU A 23 -5.13 -3.93 7.30
N GLY A 24 -4.55 -3.64 8.46
CA GLY A 24 -3.19 -4.03 8.84
C GLY A 24 -3.14 -5.19 9.82
N TYR A 25 -4.26 -5.49 10.49
CA TYR A 25 -4.36 -6.54 11.49
C TYR A 25 -4.02 -7.91 10.91
N ASP A 26 -3.17 -8.63 11.62
CA ASP A 26 -2.84 -10.02 11.36
C ASP A 26 -2.75 -10.75 12.70
N GLU A 27 -3.43 -11.90 12.81
CA GLU A 27 -3.51 -12.65 14.07
C GLU A 27 -2.16 -13.27 14.47
N GLY A 28 -1.37 -13.72 13.48
CA GLY A 28 -0.02 -14.23 13.71
C GLY A 28 0.90 -13.12 14.23
N LEU A 29 0.84 -11.95 13.60
CA LEU A 29 1.57 -10.77 14.02
C LEU A 29 1.15 -10.30 15.42
N ALA A 30 -0.12 -10.42 15.78
CA ALA A 30 -0.60 -10.10 17.13
C ALA A 30 0.03 -11.02 18.20
N ALA A 31 0.09 -12.33 17.92
CA ALA A 31 0.74 -13.31 18.80
C ALA A 31 2.26 -13.09 18.90
N ASP A 32 2.91 -12.80 17.78
CA ASP A 32 4.33 -12.46 17.75
C ASP A 32 4.62 -11.15 18.49
N PHE A 33 3.72 -10.17 18.41
CA PHE A 33 3.84 -8.89 19.10
C PHE A 33 3.71 -9.04 20.62
N ILE A 34 2.87 -9.95 21.12
CA ILE A 34 2.81 -10.30 22.55
C ILE A 34 4.17 -10.81 23.03
N SER A 35 4.75 -11.77 22.30
CA SER A 35 6.05 -12.36 22.62
C SER A 35 7.17 -11.32 22.55
N LEU A 36 7.10 -10.41 21.58
CA LEU A 36 8.04 -9.32 21.43
C LEU A 36 7.98 -8.35 22.61
N ARG A 37 6.79 -7.91 23.06
CA ARG A 37 6.65 -7.01 24.22
C ARG A 37 7.22 -7.58 25.51
N LEU A 38 7.03 -8.88 25.75
CA LEU A 38 7.63 -9.58 26.89
C LEU A 38 9.15 -9.53 26.84
N THR A 39 9.72 -9.74 25.65
CA THR A 39 11.17 -9.66 25.41
C THR A 39 11.69 -8.23 25.55
N CYS A 40 10.91 -7.22 25.14
CA CYS A 40 11.22 -5.80 25.25
C CYS A 40 10.99 -5.20 26.66
N SER A 41 10.43 -5.97 27.61
CA SER A 41 9.97 -5.46 28.91
C SER A 41 8.90 -4.34 28.82
N ILE A 42 8.06 -4.33 27.78
CA ILE A 42 6.97 -3.36 27.61
C ILE A 42 5.69 -3.97 28.18
N LYS A 43 5.05 -3.33 29.17
CA LYS A 43 3.87 -3.88 29.84
C LYS A 43 2.58 -3.57 29.08
N GLU A 44 1.60 -4.44 29.24
CA GLU A 44 0.22 -4.21 28.77
C GLU A 44 -0.32 -2.91 29.39
N GLY A 45 -0.83 -1.99 28.56
CA GLY A 45 -1.26 -0.66 29.00
C GLY A 45 -0.23 0.48 28.88
N ASP A 46 1.04 0.18 28.53
CA ASP A 46 2.05 1.22 28.23
C ASP A 46 1.84 1.87 26.84
N LYS A 47 2.75 2.80 26.46
CA LYS A 47 2.82 3.66 25.25
C LYS A 47 2.34 3.07 23.91
N TYR A 48 2.30 1.74 23.74
CA TYR A 48 1.88 1.04 22.53
C TYR A 48 0.74 0.06 22.84
N THR A 49 -0.50 0.56 22.79
CA THR A 49 -1.70 -0.27 22.87
C THR A 49 -1.95 -0.97 21.54
N PHE A 50 -2.48 -2.19 21.56
CA PHE A 50 -2.87 -2.93 20.35
C PHE A 50 -4.06 -3.85 20.64
N THR A 51 -4.85 -4.20 19.63
CA THR A 51 -5.95 -5.18 19.76
C THR A 51 -5.44 -6.60 19.51
N THR A 52 -5.78 -7.54 20.40
CA THR A 52 -5.46 -8.98 20.28
C THR A 52 -6.49 -9.75 19.46
N THR A 53 -7.59 -9.08 19.11
CA THR A 53 -8.61 -9.56 18.19
C THR A 53 -8.67 -8.59 17.02
N ALA A 54 -9.12 -9.07 15.86
CA ALA A 54 -9.34 -8.20 14.72
C ALA A 54 -10.24 -7.04 15.16
N PRO A 55 -9.81 -5.77 15.01
CA PRO A 55 -10.64 -4.65 15.42
C PRO A 55 -11.94 -4.74 14.64
N SER A 56 -13.04 -4.99 15.38
CA SER A 56 -14.36 -5.12 14.78
C SER A 56 -14.70 -3.78 14.15
N SER A 57 -15.08 -3.78 12.88
CA SER A 57 -15.80 -2.66 12.28
C SER A 57 -17.23 -2.64 12.84
N THR A 58 -17.39 -2.44 14.15
CA THR A 58 -18.67 -2.07 14.71
C THR A 58 -18.96 -0.65 14.23
N VAL A 59 -19.68 -0.59 13.12
CA VAL A 59 -20.35 0.61 12.64
C VAL A 59 -21.30 1.04 13.74
N THR A 60 -20.83 1.91 14.64
CA THR A 60 -21.74 2.74 15.39
C THR A 60 -22.44 3.58 14.33
N LYS A 61 -23.74 3.35 14.16
CA LYS A 61 -24.62 4.05 13.23
C LYS A 61 -24.45 5.56 13.45
N ALA A 62 -23.54 6.17 12.71
CA ALA A 62 -23.37 7.60 12.70
C ALA A 62 -24.56 8.15 11.93
N THR A 63 -25.57 8.61 12.65
CA THR A 63 -26.48 9.64 12.13
C THR A 63 -25.63 10.87 11.92
N SER A 64 -25.02 11.00 10.74
CA SER A 64 -24.26 12.19 10.35
C SER A 64 -25.04 12.95 9.29
N THR A 65 -25.53 14.10 9.71
CA THR A 65 -25.91 15.22 8.86
C THR A 65 -24.71 15.55 7.96
N ALA A 66 -24.94 15.71 6.66
CA ALA A 66 -23.91 15.94 5.66
C ALA A 66 -22.94 17.09 6.02
N THR A 67 -21.67 16.96 5.61
CA THR A 67 -20.97 17.90 4.71
C THR A 67 -19.46 17.80 4.92
N THR A 68 -18.81 16.96 4.11
CA THR A 68 -17.60 17.37 3.37
C THR A 68 -17.73 16.74 1.99
N THR A 69 -18.17 17.53 1.02
CA THR A 69 -18.13 17.14 -0.38
C THR A 69 -16.68 16.88 -0.74
N ALA A 70 -16.33 15.60 -0.96
CA ALA A 70 -15.20 15.25 -1.80
C ALA A 70 -15.43 16.00 -3.13
N ASN A 71 -14.61 17.02 -3.39
CA ASN A 71 -14.71 17.77 -4.64
C ASN A 71 -14.25 16.83 -5.76
N CYS A 72 -15.21 16.17 -6.42
CA CYS A 72 -14.96 15.34 -7.58
C CYS A 72 -14.52 16.25 -8.74
N THR A 73 -13.22 16.54 -8.86
CA THR A 73 -12.68 17.39 -9.95
C THR A 73 -12.63 16.68 -11.30
N GLN A 74 -13.04 15.40 -11.38
CA GLN A 74 -12.93 14.57 -12.58
C GLN A 74 -14.30 14.15 -13.11
N SER A 75 -14.88 13.08 -12.56
CA SER A 75 -16.16 12.54 -13.00
C SER A 75 -16.95 11.95 -11.82
N THR A 76 -18.24 11.73 -12.04
CA THR A 76 -19.16 11.19 -11.03
C THR A 76 -19.98 10.04 -11.58
N TYR A 77 -20.30 9.06 -10.74
CA TYR A 77 -21.18 7.93 -11.07
C TYR A 77 -22.26 7.77 -10.02
N THR A 78 -23.52 7.84 -10.43
CA THR A 78 -24.67 7.61 -9.54
C THR A 78 -24.99 6.13 -9.49
N LEU A 79 -24.87 5.54 -8.30
CA LEU A 79 -25.27 4.15 -8.07
C LEU A 79 -26.77 3.99 -8.32
N LYS A 80 -27.16 2.82 -8.80
CA LYS A 80 -28.55 2.39 -8.94
C LYS A 80 -28.77 1.15 -8.08
N SER A 81 -30.02 0.86 -7.73
CA SER A 81 -30.36 -0.38 -7.01
C SER A 81 -29.92 -1.67 -7.72
N SER A 82 -29.71 -1.61 -9.05
CA SER A 82 -29.13 -2.71 -9.83
C SER A 82 -27.62 -2.92 -9.62
N ASN A 83 -26.92 -1.98 -8.99
CA ASN A 83 -25.50 -2.10 -8.65
C ASN A 83 -25.35 -2.87 -7.34
N THR A 84 -25.33 -4.20 -7.43
CA THR A 84 -25.27 -5.08 -6.25
C THR A 84 -23.84 -5.38 -5.78
N ASP A 85 -22.84 -5.24 -6.66
CA ASP A 85 -21.46 -5.62 -6.39
C ASP A 85 -20.52 -4.44 -6.67
N CYS A 86 -19.79 -4.02 -5.63
CA CYS A 86 -18.83 -2.92 -5.67
C CYS A 86 -17.67 -3.15 -6.66
N ASN A 87 -17.19 -4.39 -6.80
CA ASN A 87 -16.03 -4.76 -7.59
C ASN A 87 -16.43 -4.80 -9.07
N LEU A 88 -17.65 -5.26 -9.35
CA LEU A 88 -18.21 -5.17 -10.71
C LEU A 88 -18.41 -3.71 -11.14
N VAL A 89 -18.80 -2.82 -10.23
CA VAL A 89 -18.89 -1.38 -10.52
C VAL A 89 -17.50 -0.77 -10.67
N ALA A 90 -16.53 -1.08 -9.81
CA ALA A 90 -15.15 -0.61 -9.95
C ALA A 90 -14.56 -1.03 -11.31
N ARG A 91 -14.78 -2.29 -11.71
CA ARG A 91 -14.40 -2.82 -13.02
C ARG A 91 -15.08 -2.09 -14.18
N SER A 92 -16.39 -1.87 -14.11
CA SER A 92 -17.12 -1.20 -15.19
C SER A 92 -16.73 0.27 -15.35
N LEU A 93 -16.19 0.87 -14.28
CA LEU A 93 -15.66 2.23 -14.26
C LEU A 93 -14.15 2.29 -14.55
N ASN A 94 -13.48 1.17 -14.77
CA ASN A 94 -12.03 1.09 -14.98
C ASN A 94 -11.23 1.76 -13.85
N VAL A 95 -11.59 1.48 -12.60
CA VAL A 95 -10.90 2.00 -11.40
C VAL A 95 -10.66 0.89 -10.39
N SER A 96 -9.74 1.14 -9.45
CA SER A 96 -9.53 0.26 -8.30
C SER A 96 -10.74 0.30 -7.36
N THR A 97 -11.07 -0.84 -6.71
CA THR A 97 -12.06 -0.91 -5.63
C THR A 97 -11.74 0.06 -4.48
N TYR A 98 -10.51 0.57 -4.40
CA TYR A 98 -10.16 1.66 -3.49
C TYR A 98 -11.03 2.93 -3.65
N LEU A 99 -11.76 3.11 -4.78
CA LEU A 99 -12.72 4.22 -4.93
C LEU A 99 -13.73 4.31 -3.76
N LEU A 100 -14.04 3.19 -3.11
CA LEU A 100 -14.99 3.13 -2.00
C LEU A 100 -14.53 4.03 -0.85
N VAL A 101 -13.25 3.92 -0.46
CA VAL A 101 -12.69 4.70 0.64
C VAL A 101 -12.70 6.20 0.33
N ALA A 102 -12.41 6.57 -0.93
CA ALA A 102 -12.49 7.95 -1.39
C ALA A 102 -13.93 8.52 -1.33
N ASN A 103 -14.94 7.65 -1.31
CA ASN A 103 -16.35 7.99 -1.22
C ASN A 103 -16.98 7.69 0.15
N SER A 104 -16.16 7.54 1.20
CA SER A 104 -16.60 7.21 2.57
C SER A 104 -17.42 5.91 2.68
N LEU A 105 -17.18 4.97 1.76
CA LEU A 105 -17.69 3.61 1.81
C LEU A 105 -16.60 2.69 2.37
N ASP A 106 -17.03 1.60 3.02
CA ASP A 106 -16.10 0.61 3.52
C ASP A 106 -15.44 -0.14 2.36
N VAL A 107 -14.17 -0.51 2.54
CA VAL A 107 -13.42 -1.24 1.51
C VAL A 107 -13.93 -2.68 1.34
N TYR A 108 -14.70 -3.22 2.30
CA TYR A 108 -15.26 -4.58 2.28
C TYR A 108 -16.59 -4.70 1.53
N CYS A 109 -17.06 -3.60 0.93
CA CYS A 109 -18.29 -3.52 0.15
C CYS A 109 -19.59 -3.83 0.91
N GLN A 110 -19.55 -3.88 2.24
CA GLN A 110 -20.72 -4.22 3.06
C GLN A 110 -21.79 -3.12 3.00
N GLY A 111 -21.38 -1.85 2.98
CA GLY A 111 -22.26 -0.69 2.85
C GLY A 111 -22.65 -0.36 1.42
N PHE A 112 -22.07 -1.03 0.42
CA PHE A 112 -22.28 -0.70 -0.98
C PHE A 112 -23.75 -0.90 -1.45
N PRO A 113 -24.43 -2.03 -1.15
CA PRO A 113 -25.83 -2.20 -1.55
C PRO A 113 -26.79 -1.17 -0.94
N ALA A 114 -26.51 -0.72 0.29
CA ALA A 114 -27.27 0.34 0.93
C ALA A 114 -27.07 1.68 0.22
N ALA A 115 -25.82 2.05 -0.10
CA ALA A 115 -25.51 3.24 -0.88
C ALA A 115 -26.16 3.18 -2.28
N ALA A 116 -26.16 2.01 -2.92
CA ALA A 116 -26.82 1.79 -4.20
C ALA A 116 -28.34 1.97 -4.13
N SER A 117 -28.97 1.54 -3.05
CA SER A 117 -30.41 1.70 -2.81
C SER A 117 -30.80 3.16 -2.56
N LEU A 118 -29.88 3.99 -2.09
CA LEU A 118 -30.08 5.42 -1.84
C LEU A 118 -29.74 6.30 -3.06
N ASN A 119 -29.37 5.71 -4.20
CA ASN A 119 -28.83 6.41 -5.37
C ASN A 119 -27.66 7.34 -5.03
N THR A 120 -26.77 6.89 -4.13
CA THR A 120 -25.56 7.66 -3.77
C THR A 120 -24.71 7.94 -5.00
N THR A 121 -24.25 9.18 -5.14
CA THR A 121 -23.34 9.59 -6.20
C THR A 121 -21.90 9.49 -5.72
N LEU A 122 -21.08 8.76 -6.48
CA LEU A 122 -19.66 8.54 -6.21
C LEU A 122 -18.81 9.50 -7.05
N CYS A 123 -17.75 10.05 -6.47
CA CYS A 123 -16.61 10.56 -7.20
C CYS A 123 -15.86 9.39 -7.84
N VAL A 124 -15.57 9.49 -9.13
CA VAL A 124 -14.79 8.49 -9.87
C VAL A 124 -13.41 9.08 -10.18
N PRO A 125 -12.32 8.42 -9.73
CA PRO A 125 -10.95 8.84 -10.04
C PRO A 125 -10.59 8.51 -11.50
N ASP A 126 -9.37 8.86 -11.90
CA ASP A 126 -8.95 8.70 -13.28
C ASP A 126 -8.91 7.21 -13.63
N HIS A 127 -9.27 6.89 -14.86
CA HIS A 127 -9.32 5.52 -15.32
C HIS A 127 -7.91 4.91 -15.39
N CYS A 128 -7.84 3.62 -15.06
CA CYS A 128 -6.66 2.79 -15.19
C CYS A 128 -7.04 1.49 -15.92
N GLN A 129 -6.08 0.84 -16.58
CA GLN A 129 -6.22 -0.58 -16.87
C GLN A 129 -6.34 -1.35 -15.55
N THR A 130 -7.41 -2.11 -15.43
CA THR A 130 -7.73 -2.85 -14.22
C THR A 130 -7.50 -4.35 -14.38
N TYR A 131 -7.36 -5.02 -13.24
CA TYR A 131 -7.27 -6.47 -13.13
C TYR A 131 -8.04 -6.94 -11.90
N THR A 132 -8.78 -8.04 -12.05
CA THR A 132 -9.44 -8.69 -10.92
C THR A 132 -8.47 -9.65 -10.24
N TRP A 133 -8.21 -9.42 -8.97
CA TRP A 133 -7.31 -10.24 -8.18
C TRP A 133 -7.90 -11.64 -7.92
N ASN A 134 -7.16 -12.69 -8.28
CA ASN A 134 -7.61 -14.08 -8.10
C ASN A 134 -7.02 -14.71 -6.83
N GLY A 135 -7.69 -15.72 -6.27
CA GLY A 135 -7.26 -16.37 -5.03
C GLY A 135 -5.86 -16.99 -5.05
N GLY A 136 -5.37 -17.36 -6.23
CA GLY A 136 -4.01 -17.88 -6.38
C GLY A 136 -2.95 -16.81 -6.60
N ASP A 137 -3.31 -15.52 -6.74
CA ASP A 137 -2.39 -14.45 -7.13
C ASP A 137 -1.43 -14.04 -6.02
N SER A 138 -0.20 -13.74 -6.44
CA SER A 138 0.80 -13.08 -5.62
C SER A 138 1.19 -11.76 -6.29
N CYS A 139 1.63 -10.78 -5.50
CA CYS A 139 2.10 -9.53 -6.05
C CYS A 139 3.22 -9.73 -7.06
N GLU A 140 4.22 -10.54 -6.75
CA GLU A 140 5.31 -10.79 -7.70
C GLU A 140 4.80 -11.33 -9.04
N ARG A 141 3.85 -12.28 -9.03
CA ARG A 141 3.27 -12.83 -10.27
C ARG A 141 2.48 -11.78 -11.06
N VAL A 142 1.67 -10.97 -10.40
CA VAL A 142 0.87 -9.93 -11.07
C VAL A 142 1.78 -8.83 -11.62
N LEU A 143 2.73 -8.35 -10.82
CA LEU A 143 3.65 -7.27 -11.17
C LEU A 143 4.59 -7.66 -12.31
N VAL A 144 5.25 -8.82 -12.21
CA VAL A 144 6.26 -9.26 -13.18
C VAL A 144 5.62 -9.82 -14.44
N ASN A 145 4.64 -10.72 -14.30
CA ASN A 145 4.16 -11.50 -15.45
C ASN A 145 3.00 -10.85 -16.20
N ARG A 146 2.27 -9.91 -15.59
CA ARG A 146 1.09 -9.29 -16.23
C ARG A 146 1.34 -7.87 -16.69
N ALA A 147 1.99 -7.06 -15.87
CA ALA A 147 2.01 -5.62 -16.07
C ALA A 147 3.42 -5.02 -16.25
N ARG A 148 4.48 -5.79 -15.95
CA ARG A 148 5.89 -5.31 -15.95
C ARG A 148 6.05 -4.00 -15.18
N ILE A 149 5.36 -3.88 -14.05
CA ILE A 149 5.38 -2.71 -13.18
C ILE A 149 6.11 -3.03 -11.87
N THR A 150 6.69 -2.00 -11.26
CA THR A 150 7.33 -2.14 -9.94
C THR A 150 6.28 -2.21 -8.83
N LEU A 151 6.64 -2.80 -7.68
CA LEU A 151 5.77 -2.83 -6.51
C LEU A 151 5.39 -1.41 -6.06
N SER A 152 6.32 -0.46 -6.08
CA SER A 152 6.05 0.92 -5.69
C SER A 152 5.03 1.61 -6.59
N GLN A 153 5.11 1.40 -7.90
CA GLN A 153 4.09 1.89 -8.84
C GLN A 153 2.72 1.29 -8.54
N PHE A 154 2.67 -0.02 -8.34
CA PHE A 154 1.42 -0.69 -8.02
C PHE A 154 0.78 -0.21 -6.72
N LEU A 155 1.57 -0.05 -5.65
CA LEU A 155 1.09 0.45 -4.36
C LEU A 155 0.63 1.91 -4.45
N ALA A 156 1.26 2.73 -5.30
CA ALA A 156 0.83 4.11 -5.53
C ALA A 156 -0.58 4.20 -6.15
N TRP A 157 -0.98 3.21 -6.94
CA TRP A 157 -2.29 3.17 -7.59
C TRP A 157 -3.32 2.33 -6.81
N ASN A 158 -2.86 1.51 -5.85
CA ASN A 158 -3.70 0.63 -5.05
C ASN A 158 -3.36 0.74 -3.56
N PRO A 159 -3.79 1.81 -2.89
CA PRO A 159 -3.47 2.06 -1.48
C PRO A 159 -4.13 1.08 -0.50
N ASN A 160 -5.04 0.22 -0.98
CA ASN A 160 -5.64 -0.87 -0.21
C ASN A 160 -4.68 -2.04 0.04
N PHE A 161 -3.50 -2.05 -0.60
CA PHE A 161 -2.45 -3.03 -0.31
C PHE A 161 -1.49 -2.50 0.75
N ASN A 162 -1.04 -3.39 1.63
CA ASN A 162 0.05 -3.06 2.54
C ASN A 162 1.39 -2.98 1.78
N ALA A 163 2.41 -2.41 2.42
CA ALA A 163 3.71 -2.15 1.81
C ALA A 163 4.43 -3.40 1.25
N LEU A 164 4.03 -4.60 1.70
CA LEU A 164 4.58 -5.88 1.26
C LEU A 164 3.58 -6.70 0.42
N CYS A 165 2.40 -6.14 0.11
CA CYS A 165 1.29 -6.83 -0.54
C CYS A 165 0.85 -8.13 0.16
N GLY A 166 1.12 -8.27 1.46
CA GLY A 166 0.84 -9.47 2.23
C GLY A 166 -0.66 -9.69 2.50
N ASN A 167 -1.47 -8.63 2.46
CA ASN A 167 -2.91 -8.70 2.70
C ASN A 167 -3.70 -9.26 1.48
N ALA A 168 -3.03 -9.50 0.35
CA ALA A 168 -3.69 -9.86 -0.90
C ALA A 168 -4.40 -11.22 -0.88
N GLY A 169 -3.81 -12.22 -0.22
CA GLY A 169 -4.31 -13.59 -0.23
C GLY A 169 -5.64 -13.79 0.51
N ASN A 170 -5.90 -12.98 1.53
CA ASN A 170 -7.07 -13.14 2.39
C ASN A 170 -8.15 -12.06 2.16
N PHE A 171 -7.75 -10.85 1.75
CA PHE A 171 -8.66 -9.70 1.72
C PHE A 171 -8.98 -9.17 0.32
N ILE A 172 -8.11 -9.41 -0.66
CA ILE A 172 -8.19 -8.74 -1.96
C ILE A 172 -8.72 -9.67 -3.05
N VAL A 173 -8.99 -10.94 -2.75
CA VAL A 173 -9.56 -11.88 -3.72
C VAL A 173 -10.92 -11.37 -4.22
N GLY A 174 -11.05 -11.23 -5.54
CA GLY A 174 -12.21 -10.69 -6.23
C GLY A 174 -12.21 -9.17 -6.40
N TYR A 175 -11.26 -8.45 -5.82
CA TYR A 175 -11.18 -6.99 -5.92
C TYR A 175 -10.60 -6.56 -7.26
N GLU A 176 -11.04 -5.39 -7.71
CA GLU A 176 -10.49 -4.76 -8.89
C GLU A 176 -9.30 -3.86 -8.50
N VAL A 177 -8.18 -4.02 -9.18
CA VAL A 177 -6.93 -3.30 -8.91
C VAL A 177 -6.40 -2.64 -10.17
N CYS A 178 -5.78 -1.47 -10.04
CA CYS A 178 -5.09 -0.81 -11.14
C CYS A 178 -3.74 -1.48 -11.44
N VAL A 179 -3.52 -1.85 -12.70
CA VAL A 179 -2.23 -2.38 -13.20
C VAL A 179 -1.55 -1.43 -14.18
N SER A 180 -2.01 -0.19 -14.21
CA SER A 180 -1.43 0.94 -14.95
C SER A 180 -1.75 2.24 -14.19
N PRO A 181 -1.03 3.34 -14.44
CA PRO A 181 -1.30 4.59 -13.76
C PRO A 181 -2.71 5.11 -14.10
N PRO A 182 -3.50 5.52 -13.08
CA PRO A 182 -4.69 6.33 -13.29
C PRO A 182 -4.37 7.54 -14.16
N GLY A 183 -5.16 7.75 -15.22
CA GLY A 183 -4.94 8.83 -16.20
C GLY A 183 -3.91 8.49 -17.28
N GLY A 184 -3.36 7.27 -17.27
CA GLY A 184 -2.42 6.77 -18.27
C GLY A 184 -0.98 7.24 -18.05
N TYR A 185 -0.08 6.71 -18.90
CA TYR A 185 1.32 7.12 -18.91
C TYR A 185 1.45 8.48 -19.62
N ASN A 186 1.25 9.57 -18.89
CA ASN A 186 1.55 10.90 -19.41
C ASN A 186 3.08 11.07 -19.47
N GLY A 187 3.61 10.82 -20.66
CA GLY A 187 5.02 10.92 -20.98
C GLY A 187 5.43 9.78 -21.90
N THR A 188 5.84 10.11 -23.12
CA THR A 188 6.55 9.21 -24.01
C THR A 188 7.79 8.74 -23.27
N LEU A 189 7.75 7.57 -22.62
CA LEU A 189 8.96 6.88 -22.19
C LEU A 189 9.59 6.28 -23.45
N THR A 190 10.15 7.13 -24.30
CA THR A 190 11.19 6.69 -25.21
C THR A 190 12.29 6.14 -24.32
N ASN A 191 12.51 4.84 -24.41
CA ASN A 191 13.61 4.15 -23.77
C ASN A 191 14.91 4.62 -24.44
N THR A 192 15.35 5.84 -24.14
CA THR A 192 16.66 6.33 -24.49
C THR A 192 17.60 5.84 -23.39
N ALA A 193 18.05 4.60 -23.54
CA ALA A 193 19.29 4.15 -22.93
C ALA A 193 20.40 5.10 -23.41
N GLY A 194 20.70 6.13 -22.61
CA GLY A 194 21.68 7.16 -22.99
C GLY A 194 21.64 8.46 -22.18
N GLY A 195 20.61 8.70 -21.37
CA GLY A 195 20.61 9.82 -20.42
C GLY A 195 21.32 9.46 -19.12
N ASN A 196 22.45 10.11 -18.82
CA ASN A 196 23.08 10.02 -17.50
C ASN A 196 22.07 10.54 -16.45
N PRO A 197 21.68 9.75 -15.43
CA PRO A 197 20.70 10.19 -14.45
C PRO A 197 21.24 11.43 -13.73
N SER A 198 20.47 12.53 -13.76
CA SER A 198 20.75 13.66 -12.87
C SER A 198 20.67 13.15 -11.44
N GLN A 199 21.79 13.30 -10.72
CA GLN A 199 21.92 12.86 -9.35
C GLN A 199 20.84 13.56 -8.50
N PRO A 200 19.99 12.82 -7.78
CA PRO A 200 19.02 13.45 -6.89
C PRO A 200 19.75 14.28 -5.85
N THR A 201 19.30 15.52 -5.63
CA THR A 201 19.81 16.38 -4.56
C THR A 201 19.55 15.70 -3.22
N ALA A 202 20.58 15.53 -2.40
CA ALA A 202 20.48 14.83 -1.14
C ALA A 202 19.48 15.54 -0.21
N VAL A 203 18.38 14.86 0.10
CA VAL A 203 17.44 15.29 1.14
C VAL A 203 18.08 14.97 2.51
N PRO A 204 17.93 15.84 3.53
CA PRO A 204 18.48 15.59 4.85
C PRO A 204 18.04 14.24 5.40
N ARG A 205 19.00 13.49 5.96
CA ARG A 205 18.75 12.20 6.61
C ARG A 205 17.75 12.40 7.75
N PRO A 206 16.65 11.63 7.80
CA PRO A 206 15.82 11.56 8.99
C PRO A 206 16.69 11.21 10.20
N THR A 207 16.64 12.03 11.25
CA THR A 207 17.49 11.88 12.44
C THR A 207 17.26 10.56 13.17
N ASN A 208 16.10 9.95 12.96
CA ASN A 208 15.68 8.66 13.50
C ASN A 208 16.01 7.46 12.59
N ALA A 209 16.77 7.63 11.50
CA ALA A 209 17.15 6.50 10.67
C ALA A 209 18.12 5.56 11.42
N VAL A 210 17.88 4.27 11.29
CA VAL A 210 18.66 3.19 11.88
C VAL A 210 20.10 3.14 11.32
N ASP A 211 21.06 2.75 12.17
CA ASP A 211 22.42 2.46 11.73
C ASP A 211 22.47 1.16 10.89
N GLY A 212 23.01 1.28 9.68
CA GLY A 212 23.02 0.21 8.68
C GLY A 212 21.86 0.26 7.69
N SER A 213 20.90 1.19 7.83
CA SER A 213 19.94 1.48 6.77
C SER A 213 20.63 2.09 5.56
N THR A 214 20.07 1.83 4.37
CA THR A 214 20.55 2.48 3.14
C THR A 214 20.57 4.00 3.31
N LYS A 215 21.69 4.63 2.93
CA LYS A 215 21.84 6.09 2.94
C LYS A 215 21.06 6.77 1.80
N LEU A 216 20.49 5.96 0.90
CA LEU A 216 19.64 6.37 -0.21
C LEU A 216 18.28 5.70 -0.05
N CYS A 217 17.23 6.48 0.21
CA CYS A 217 15.86 5.98 0.36
C CYS A 217 15.36 5.21 -0.88
N SER A 218 15.99 5.40 -2.04
CA SER A 218 15.66 4.80 -3.34
C SER A 218 16.42 3.50 -3.67
N LEU A 219 17.27 2.97 -2.80
CA LEU A 219 18.09 1.78 -3.12
C LEU A 219 17.40 0.43 -2.84
N CYS A 220 16.31 0.40 -2.07
CA CYS A 220 15.58 -0.85 -1.76
C CYS A 220 14.74 -1.39 -2.95
N VAL A 221 14.92 -0.87 -4.16
CA VAL A 221 14.11 -1.23 -5.33
C VAL A 221 14.67 -2.46 -6.07
N THR A 222 15.87 -2.94 -5.72
CA THR A 222 16.49 -4.02 -6.51
C THR A 222 16.92 -5.25 -5.72
N THR A 223 17.32 -5.17 -4.44
CA THR A 223 17.60 -6.38 -3.65
C THR A 223 17.50 -6.13 -2.15
N CYS A 224 16.38 -6.51 -1.54
CA CYS A 224 16.38 -6.96 -0.15
C CYS A 224 16.38 -8.49 -0.15
N THR A 225 17.48 -9.12 -0.60
CA THR A 225 17.71 -10.54 -0.29
C THR A 225 18.54 -10.67 0.98
N ARG A 226 18.13 -11.63 1.80
CA ARG A 226 18.75 -11.95 3.09
C ARG A 226 20.11 -12.63 2.82
N GLY A 227 21.19 -11.86 2.75
CA GLY A 227 22.54 -12.40 2.58
C GLY A 227 23.50 -11.36 2.06
N GLY A 228 24.57 -11.09 2.81
CA GLY A 228 25.48 -9.98 2.57
C GLY A 228 26.09 -9.97 1.17
N TYR A 229 26.19 -8.77 0.59
CA TYR A 229 26.94 -8.56 -0.65
C TYR A 229 28.20 -7.79 -0.33
N ARG A 230 29.31 -8.46 -0.61
CA ARG A 230 30.66 -7.92 -0.69
C ARG A 230 30.65 -6.78 -1.71
N LEU A 231 31.17 -5.62 -1.32
CA LEU A 231 31.43 -4.51 -2.24
C LEU A 231 32.41 -5.02 -3.31
N GLN A 232 31.94 -5.19 -4.54
CA GLN A 232 32.84 -5.35 -5.68
C GLN A 232 33.46 -3.98 -5.93
N GLY A 233 34.71 -3.83 -5.53
CA GLY A 233 35.47 -2.60 -5.68
C GLY A 233 35.54 -2.18 -7.14
N SER A 234 35.15 -0.94 -7.40
CA SER A 234 35.50 -0.22 -8.61
C SER A 234 37.02 0.01 -8.62
N THR A 235 37.72 -0.64 -9.53
CA THR A 235 39.09 -0.25 -9.91
C THR A 235 39.04 1.14 -10.56
N PRO A 236 39.96 2.07 -10.23
CA PRO A 236 40.05 3.33 -10.95
C PRO A 236 40.70 3.10 -12.32
N LYS A 237 40.02 3.52 -13.39
CA LYS A 237 40.63 3.74 -14.71
C LYS A 237 41.71 4.84 -14.58
N GLY A 238 42.97 4.45 -14.67
CA GLY A 238 44.08 5.36 -14.95
C GLY A 238 44.12 5.68 -16.45
N SER A 239 44.12 6.98 -16.75
CA SER A 239 44.19 7.56 -18.10
C SER A 239 45.60 7.43 -18.69
N LEU A 240 45.69 7.05 -19.97
CA LEU A 240 46.89 7.22 -20.80
C LEU A 240 47.01 8.69 -21.20
N THR A 241 48.19 9.29 -21.03
CA THR A 241 48.77 10.36 -21.88
C THR A 241 50.17 10.72 -21.38
N GLY A 242 51.16 10.72 -22.29
CA GLY A 242 52.52 11.22 -22.08
C GLY A 242 53.59 10.15 -22.12
#